data_AF-A0A927Z832-F1
#
_entry.id   AF-A0A927Z832-F1
#
_cell.length_a   1.000
_cell.length_b   1.000
_cell.length_c   1.000
_cell.angle_alpha   90.00
_cell.angle_beta   90.00
_cell.angle_gamma   90.00
#
_symmetry.space_group_name_H-M   'P 1'
#
loop_
_entity.id
_entity.type
_entity.pdbx_description
1 polymer ?
#
loop_
_entity_poly.entity_id
_entity_poly.type
_entity_poly.pdbx_seq_one_letter_code
_entity_poly.pdbx_strand_id
1 'polypeptide(L)'
;MSKKAAMLNGLFCSILFSVVFTFEAGLLQGHIDWPTIPVQILFGTVVGFVICTVIPCAHWGEQLGAKFAKPGSILFKIIMFSTLLLVMLTLMCPIITIFVVCVLNKAPFAAIASIPALYGTFIPFFVTGVLLLLVVGDAIMALAIKCAKE
;
A
#
# COMPACT_ATOMS: atom_id res chain seq x y z
N MET A 1 16.96 11.08 6.44
CA MET A 1 15.71 11.67 5.91
C MET A 1 15.03 12.46 7.03
N SER A 2 14.50 13.66 6.78
CA SER A 2 13.76 14.40 7.82
C SER A 2 12.45 13.69 8.14
N LYS A 3 11.95 13.78 9.38
CA LYS A 3 10.66 13.17 9.78
C LYS A 3 9.50 13.65 8.89
N LYS A 4 9.53 14.94 8.50
CA LYS A 4 8.54 15.54 7.59
C LYS A 4 8.56 14.89 6.20
N ALA A 5 9.75 14.69 5.62
CA ALA A 5 9.88 14.05 4.30
C ALA A 5 9.43 12.58 4.33
N ALA A 6 9.74 11.85 5.40
CA ALA A 6 9.28 10.47 5.57
C ALA A 6 7.75 10.37 5.67
N MET A 7 7.12 11.29 6.41
CA MET A 7 5.67 11.36 6.56
C MET A 7 4.98 11.72 5.21
N LEU A 8 5.47 12.73 4.50
CA LEU A 8 4.94 13.10 3.18
C LEU A 8 5.12 11.99 2.14
N ASN A 9 6.26 11.30 2.17
CA ASN A 9 6.50 10.14 1.32
C ASN A 9 5.49 9.02 1.62
N GLY A 10 5.24 8.74 2.90
CA GLY A 10 4.21 7.80 3.33
C GLY A 10 2.81 8.19 2.82
N LEU A 11 2.46 9.47 2.90
CA LEU A 11 1.18 9.99 2.41
C LEU A 11 1.04 9.83 0.89
N PHE A 12 2.03 10.27 0.12
CA PHE A 12 1.98 10.19 -1.35
C PHE A 12 1.95 8.74 -1.84
N CYS A 13 2.75 7.85 -1.26
CA CYS A 13 2.68 6.41 -1.55
C CYS A 13 1.29 5.85 -1.20
N SER A 14 0.73 6.24 -0.05
CA SER A 14 -0.59 5.74 0.38
C SER A 14 -1.71 6.20 -0.55
N ILE A 15 -1.69 7.45 -1.01
CA ILE A 15 -2.63 7.96 -2.01
C ILE A 15 -2.51 7.14 -3.29
N LEU A 16 -1.29 7.01 -3.82
CA LEU A 16 -1.05 6.33 -5.08
C LEU A 16 -1.52 4.87 -5.02
N PHE A 17 -1.14 4.13 -3.96
CA PHE A 17 -1.57 2.74 -3.80
C PHE A 17 -3.07 2.61 -3.62
N SER A 18 -3.71 3.51 -2.88
CA SER A 18 -5.15 3.45 -2.68
C SER A 18 -5.89 3.63 -3.99
N VAL A 19 -5.46 4.56 -4.84
CA VAL A 19 -6.03 4.73 -6.18
C VAL A 19 -5.82 3.47 -7.01
N VAL A 20 -4.57 3.01 -7.16
CA VAL A 20 -4.23 1.88 -8.04
C VAL A 20 -4.92 0.60 -7.58
N PHE A 21 -4.85 0.27 -6.29
CA PHE A 21 -5.42 -0.97 -5.77
C PHE A 21 -6.95 -0.94 -5.72
N THR A 22 -7.60 0.21 -5.54
CA THR A 22 -9.07 0.30 -5.68
C THR A 22 -9.52 -0.03 -7.11
N PHE A 23 -8.82 0.48 -8.13
CA PHE A 23 -9.13 0.14 -9.53
C PHE A 23 -8.80 -1.32 -9.85
N GLU A 24 -7.66 -1.82 -9.40
CA GLU A 24 -7.25 -3.21 -9.59
C GLU A 24 -8.23 -4.18 -8.91
N ALA A 25 -8.73 -3.85 -7.71
CA ALA A 25 -9.75 -4.64 -7.02
C ALA A 25 -11.06 -4.73 -7.83
N GLY A 26 -11.54 -3.60 -8.37
CA GLY A 26 -12.74 -3.59 -9.22
C GLY A 26 -12.56 -4.40 -10.51
N LEU A 27 -11.39 -4.29 -11.15
CA LEU A 27 -11.06 -5.10 -12.33
C LEU A 27 -11.06 -6.61 -12.02
N LEU A 28 -10.47 -7.01 -10.89
CA LEU A 28 -10.45 -8.41 -10.45
C LEU A 28 -11.85 -8.94 -10.09
N GLN A 29 -12.74 -8.06 -9.63
CA GLN A 29 -14.16 -8.38 -9.36
C GLN A 29 -15.04 -8.31 -10.61
N GLY A 30 -14.49 -7.97 -11.77
CA GLY A 30 -15.21 -7.87 -13.04
C GLY A 30 -16.16 -6.68 -13.16
N HIS A 31 -16.21 -5.78 -12.16
CA HIS A 31 -17.03 -4.58 -12.18
C HIS A 31 -16.46 -3.48 -11.27
N ILE A 32 -16.66 -2.23 -11.64
CA ILE A 32 -16.20 -1.06 -10.90
C ILE A 32 -17.40 -0.30 -10.35
N ASP A 33 -17.50 -0.21 -9.02
CA ASP A 33 -18.57 0.50 -8.32
C ASP A 33 -18.24 1.99 -8.12
N TRP A 34 -18.49 2.79 -9.16
CA TRP A 34 -18.15 4.22 -9.20
C TRP A 34 -18.59 5.06 -7.98
N PRO A 35 -19.80 4.86 -7.40
CA PRO A 35 -20.24 5.59 -6.22
C PRO A 35 -19.37 5.38 -4.97
N THR A 36 -18.78 4.19 -4.79
CA THR A 36 -18.02 3.88 -3.57
C THR A 36 -16.52 4.14 -3.71
N ILE A 37 -16.01 4.30 -4.93
CA ILE A 37 -14.57 4.56 -5.20
C ILE A 37 -13.99 5.70 -4.38
N PRO A 38 -14.60 6.92 -4.30
CA PRO A 38 -13.99 8.02 -3.54
C PRO A 38 -13.81 7.68 -2.05
N VAL A 39 -14.78 6.97 -1.47
CA VAL A 39 -14.75 6.56 -0.07
C VAL A 39 -13.72 5.46 0.15
N GLN A 40 -13.62 4.49 -0.77
CA GLN A 40 -12.61 3.43 -0.71
C GLN A 40 -11.19 4.00 -0.83
N ILE A 41 -10.95 4.92 -1.76
CA ILE A 41 -9.64 5.58 -1.93
C ILE A 41 -9.29 6.40 -0.69
N LEU A 42 -10.22 7.19 -0.17
CA LEU A 42 -10.00 7.99 1.03
C LEU A 42 -9.67 7.10 2.23
N PHE A 43 -10.46 6.06 2.47
CA PHE A 43 -10.26 5.14 3.58
C PHE A 43 -8.94 4.37 3.44
N GLY A 44 -8.65 3.85 2.23
CA GLY A 44 -7.37 3.20 1.93
C GLY A 44 -6.18 4.13 2.18
N THR A 45 -6.31 5.41 1.80
CA THR A 45 -5.24 6.40 1.98
C THR A 45 -4.98 6.63 3.47
N VAL A 46 -6.04 6.79 4.26
CA VAL A 46 -5.94 6.99 5.71
C VAL A 46 -5.30 5.77 6.38
N VAL A 47 -5.78 4.56 6.07
CA VAL A 47 -5.25 3.33 6.67
C VAL A 47 -3.79 3.11 6.27
N GLY A 48 -3.46 3.27 4.99
CA GLY A 48 -2.10 3.15 4.48
C GLY A 48 -1.16 4.16 5.14
N PHE A 49 -1.61 5.41 5.26
CA PHE A 49 -0.83 6.47 5.89
C PHE A 49 -0.57 6.18 7.38
N VAL A 50 -1.59 5.72 8.12
CA VAL A 50 -1.44 5.33 9.52
C VAL A 50 -0.45 4.17 9.66
N ILE A 51 -0.57 3.13 8.83
CA ILE A 51 0.36 1.98 8.86
C ILE A 51 1.78 2.43 8.55
N CYS A 52 2.01 3.23 7.50
CA CYS A 52 3.33 3.75 7.16
C CYS A 52 3.95 4.64 8.24
N THR A 53 3.12 5.31 9.05
CA THR A 53 3.59 6.22 10.11
C THR A 53 3.88 5.47 11.41
N VAL A 54 3.05 4.48 11.74
CA VAL A 54 3.15 3.71 13.00
C VAL A 54 4.16 2.58 12.88
N ILE A 55 4.18 1.90 11.74
CA ILE A 55 5.01 0.71 11.54
C ILE A 55 6.25 1.10 10.74
N PRO A 56 7.46 0.81 11.25
CA PRO A 56 8.71 1.17 10.59
C PRO A 56 9.04 0.22 9.41
N CYS A 57 8.09 0.03 8.49
CA CYS A 57 8.20 -0.90 7.35
C CYS A 57 9.45 -0.63 6.49
N ALA A 58 9.79 0.65 6.31
CA ALA A 58 10.97 1.06 5.55
C ALA A 58 12.28 0.59 6.23
N HIS A 59 12.33 0.65 7.57
CA HIS A 59 13.50 0.20 8.32
C HIS A 59 13.68 -1.31 8.24
N TRP A 60 12.59 -2.07 8.31
CA TRP A 60 12.63 -3.52 8.14
C TRP A 60 13.06 -3.91 6.71
N GLY A 61 12.54 -3.22 5.69
CA GLY A 61 12.95 -3.42 4.31
C GLY A 61 14.42 -3.09 4.06
N GLU A 62 14.93 -2.03 4.67
CA GLU A 62 16.35 -1.64 4.59
C GLU A 62 17.26 -2.68 5.26
N GLN A 63 16.91 -3.14 6.46
CA GLN A 63 17.67 -4.17 7.18
C GLN A 63 17.72 -5.50 6.42
N LEU A 64 16.58 -5.92 5.83
CA LEU A 64 16.53 -7.12 5.01
C LEU A 64 17.29 -6.92 3.70
N GLY A 65 17.07 -5.81 3.00
CA GLY A 65 17.78 -5.47 1.77
C GLY A 65 19.30 -5.49 1.95
N ALA A 66 19.80 -4.90 3.04
CA ALA A 66 21.24 -4.82 3.31
C ALA A 66 21.89 -6.18 3.59
N LYS A 67 21.12 -7.18 4.03
CA LYS A 67 21.61 -8.57 4.24
C LYS A 67 21.79 -9.33 2.93
N PHE A 68 20.98 -9.04 1.92
CA PHE A 68 20.92 -9.82 0.68
C PHE A 68 21.48 -9.09 -0.55
N ALA A 69 21.62 -7.77 -0.50
CA ALA A 69 22.06 -6.97 -1.64
C ALA A 69 22.83 -5.71 -1.20
N LYS A 70 23.70 -5.20 -2.08
CA LYS A 70 24.41 -3.94 -1.85
C LYS A 70 23.43 -2.76 -1.92
N PRO A 71 23.48 -1.80 -0.96
CA PRO A 71 22.68 -0.58 -1.01
C PRO A 71 22.82 0.13 -2.36
N GLY A 72 21.69 0.56 -2.93
CA GLY A 72 21.64 1.25 -4.22
C GLY A 72 21.56 0.35 -5.46
N SER A 73 21.71 -0.97 -5.32
CA SER A 73 21.45 -1.91 -6.42
C SER A 73 19.94 -2.06 -6.70
N ILE A 74 19.57 -2.43 -7.93
CA ILE A 74 18.17 -2.73 -8.28
C ILE A 74 17.62 -3.86 -7.40
N LEU A 75 18.43 -4.89 -7.13
CA LEU A 75 18.04 -6.01 -6.27
C LEU A 75 17.72 -5.54 -4.84
N PHE A 76 18.52 -4.61 -4.30
CA PHE A 76 18.24 -4.00 -2.99
C PHE A 76 16.89 -3.26 -2.98
N LYS A 77 16.59 -2.47 -4.02
CA LYS A 77 15.29 -1.78 -4.15
C LYS A 77 14.13 -2.77 -4.21
N ILE A 78 14.27 -3.84 -5.00
CA ILE A 78 13.24 -4.89 -5.10
C ILE A 78 12.97 -5.50 -3.73
N ILE A 79 14.00 -5.94 -3.00
CA ILE A 79 13.84 -6.59 -1.68
C ILE A 79 13.22 -5.63 -0.65
N MET A 80 13.68 -4.37 -0.64
CA MET A 80 13.16 -3.33 0.24
C MET A 80 11.68 -3.06 -0.04
N PHE A 81 11.31 -2.84 -1.30
CA PHE A 81 9.92 -2.57 -1.71
C PHE A 81 9.02 -3.79 -1.52
N SER A 82 9.52 -4.99 -1.80
CA SER A 82 8.81 -6.25 -1.58
C SER A 82 8.47 -6.43 -0.10
N THR A 83 9.44 -6.20 0.78
CA THR A 83 9.21 -6.31 2.23
C THR A 83 8.18 -5.27 2.70
N LEU A 84 8.32 -4.02 2.24
CA LEU A 84 7.38 -2.95 2.59
C LEU A 84 5.96 -3.28 2.13
N LEU A 85 5.78 -3.70 0.88
CA LEU A 85 4.49 -4.05 0.32
C LEU A 85 3.89 -5.27 0.98
N LEU A 86 4.68 -6.28 1.31
CA LEU A 86 4.19 -7.47 1.99
C LEU A 86 3.59 -7.13 3.35
N VAL A 87 4.28 -6.31 4.15
CA VAL A 87 3.77 -5.85 5.45
C VAL A 87 2.54 -4.97 5.27
N MET A 88 2.57 -4.03 4.32
CA MET A 88 1.44 -3.14 4.06
C MET A 88 0.20 -3.91 3.62
N LEU A 89 0.31 -4.81 2.63
CA LEU A 89 -0.81 -5.59 2.12
C LEU A 89 -1.37 -6.52 3.19
N THR A 90 -0.51 -7.18 3.97
CA THR A 90 -0.96 -8.08 5.04
C THR A 90 -1.81 -7.36 6.10
N LEU A 91 -1.54 -6.08 6.34
CA LEU A 91 -2.26 -5.28 7.33
C LEU A 91 -3.43 -4.49 6.73
N MET A 92 -3.26 -3.91 5.55
CA MET A 92 -4.31 -3.11 4.88
C MET A 92 -5.44 -3.98 4.38
N CYS A 93 -5.16 -5.12 3.74
CA CYS A 93 -6.18 -5.98 3.16
C CYS A 93 -7.28 -6.38 4.16
N PRO A 94 -6.98 -6.90 5.36
CA PRO A 94 -8.03 -7.24 6.32
C PRO A 94 -8.79 -6.01 6.81
N ILE A 95 -8.12 -4.88 7.08
CA ILE A 95 -8.76 -3.65 7.57
C ILE A 95 -9.73 -3.09 6.54
N ILE A 96 -9.30 -2.97 5.28
CA ILE A 96 -10.14 -2.47 4.19
C ILE A 96 -11.29 -3.44 3.92
N THR A 97 -11.05 -4.75 3.96
CA THR A 97 -12.11 -5.75 3.77
C THR A 97 -13.19 -5.64 4.83
N ILE A 98 -12.80 -5.51 6.10
CA ILE A 98 -13.76 -5.32 7.20
C ILE A 98 -14.57 -4.05 6.97
N PHE A 99 -13.93 -2.95 6.56
CA PHE A 99 -14.62 -1.70 6.27
C PHE A 99 -15.61 -1.83 5.10
N VAL A 100 -15.18 -2.39 3.96
CA VAL A 100 -16.05 -2.54 2.79
C VAL A 100 -17.22 -3.49 3.08
N VAL A 101 -16.96 -4.65 3.67
CA VAL A 101 -17.99 -5.67 3.91
C VAL A 101 -18.95 -5.24 5.03
N CYS A 102 -18.44 -4.80 6.17
CA CYS A 102 -19.28 -4.51 7.33
C CYS A 102 -19.84 -3.09 7.34
N VAL A 103 -19.08 -2.09 6.88
CA VAL A 103 -19.51 -0.68 6.96
C VAL A 103 -20.22 -0.26 5.67
N LEU A 104 -19.61 -0.48 4.51
CA LEU A 104 -20.19 -0.03 3.24
C LEU A 104 -21.35 -0.93 2.78
N ASN A 105 -21.14 -2.25 2.83
CA ASN A 105 -22.14 -3.23 2.36
C ASN A 105 -23.12 -3.68 3.47
N LYS A 106 -22.95 -3.19 4.71
CA LYS A 106 -23.79 -3.51 5.87
C LYS A 106 -23.96 -5.02 6.12
N ALA A 107 -22.97 -5.83 5.72
CA ALA A 107 -23.00 -7.27 5.91
C ALA A 107 -22.51 -7.66 7.32
N PRO A 108 -23.02 -8.76 7.91
CA PRO A 108 -22.59 -9.22 9.22
C PRO A 108 -21.11 -9.63 9.20
N PHE A 109 -20.42 -9.49 10.33
CA PHE A 109 -18.98 -9.82 10.44
C PHE A 109 -18.69 -11.28 10.06
N ALA A 110 -19.63 -12.19 10.27
CA ALA A 110 -19.54 -13.60 9.83
C ALA A 110 -19.38 -13.76 8.30
N ALA A 111 -19.82 -12.79 7.50
CA ALA A 111 -19.61 -12.77 6.05
C ALA A 111 -18.15 -12.47 5.66
N ILE A 112 -17.31 -12.00 6.59
CA ILE A 112 -15.86 -11.83 6.39
C ILE A 112 -15.14 -13.19 6.30
N ALA A 113 -15.82 -14.32 6.54
CA ALA A 113 -15.28 -15.65 6.30
C ALA A 113 -14.81 -15.90 4.84
N SER A 114 -15.09 -14.98 3.91
CA SER A 114 -14.49 -14.93 2.56
C SER A 114 -13.00 -14.49 2.54
N ILE A 115 -12.32 -14.41 3.70
CA ILE A 115 -10.86 -14.23 3.83
C ILE A 115 -10.02 -15.06 2.82
N PRO A 116 -10.36 -16.30 2.44
CA PRO A 116 -9.60 -17.04 1.42
C PRO A 116 -9.54 -16.33 0.06
N ALA A 117 -10.57 -15.59 -0.34
CA ALA A 117 -10.58 -14.83 -1.59
C ALA A 117 -9.59 -13.65 -1.55
N LEU A 118 -9.28 -13.12 -0.36
CA LEU A 118 -8.30 -12.03 -0.18
C LEU A 118 -6.88 -12.44 -0.56
N TYR A 119 -6.55 -13.73 -0.41
CA TYR A 119 -5.25 -14.26 -0.81
C TYR A 119 -5.13 -14.40 -2.33
N GLY A 120 -6.25 -14.58 -3.05
CA GLY A 120 -6.28 -14.60 -4.51
C GLY A 120 -5.92 -13.23 -5.13
N THR A 121 -6.32 -12.14 -4.48
CA THR A 121 -6.01 -10.76 -4.89
C THR A 121 -4.66 -10.26 -4.38
N PHE A 122 -4.04 -10.96 -3.43
CA PHE A 122 -2.78 -10.57 -2.81
C PHE A 122 -1.62 -10.57 -3.82
N ILE A 123 -1.51 -11.61 -4.65
CA ILE A 123 -0.44 -11.74 -5.64
C ILE A 123 -0.49 -10.62 -6.69
N PRO A 124 -1.64 -10.34 -7.33
CA PRO A 124 -1.80 -9.18 -8.23
C PRO A 124 -1.34 -7.87 -7.58
N PHE A 125 -1.89 -7.52 -6.41
CA PHE A 125 -1.55 -6.27 -5.72
C PHE A 125 -0.08 -6.17 -5.36
N PHE A 126 0.53 -7.29 -4.96
CA PHE A 126 1.95 -7.33 -4.65
C PHE A 126 2.81 -7.05 -5.88
N VAL A 127 2.54 -7.74 -6.99
CA VAL A 127 3.30 -7.57 -8.24
C VAL A 127 3.13 -6.15 -8.80
N THR A 128 1.88 -5.69 -8.90
CA THR A 128 1.56 -4.33 -9.38
C THR A 128 2.22 -3.28 -8.48
N GLY A 129 2.13 -3.44 -7.16
CA GLY A 129 2.74 -2.53 -6.20
C GLY A 129 4.27 -2.44 -6.33
N VAL A 130 4.96 -3.58 -6.50
CA VAL A 130 6.42 -3.59 -6.63
C VAL A 130 6.84 -2.88 -7.92
N LEU A 131 6.17 -3.18 -9.04
CA LEU A 131 6.44 -2.51 -10.32
C LEU A 131 6.20 -1.00 -10.22
N LEU A 132 5.12 -0.60 -9.58
CA LEU A 132 4.79 0.80 -9.36
C LEU A 132 5.91 1.51 -8.57
N LEU A 133 6.35 0.95 -7.44
CA LEU A 133 7.42 1.54 -6.65
C LEU A 133 8.76 1.60 -7.38
N LEU A 134 9.07 0.61 -8.22
CA LEU A 134 10.28 0.65 -9.02
C LEU A 134 10.29 1.78 -10.05
N VAL A 135 9.11 2.12 -10.61
CA VAL A 135 8.98 3.15 -11.65
C VAL A 135 8.83 4.55 -11.06
N VAL A 136 7.94 4.72 -10.07
CA VAL A 136 7.57 6.05 -9.53
C VAL A 136 8.07 6.29 -8.10
N GLY A 137 8.61 5.29 -7.40
CA GLY A 137 9.03 5.44 -6.01
C GLY A 137 10.11 6.51 -5.80
N ASP A 138 11.10 6.57 -6.69
CA ASP A 138 12.15 7.60 -6.62
C ASP A 138 11.59 9.01 -6.86
N ALA A 139 10.61 9.15 -7.77
CA ALA A 139 9.95 10.42 -8.06
C ALA A 139 9.09 10.90 -6.89
N ILE A 140 8.37 9.98 -6.23
CA ILE A 140 7.57 10.28 -5.03
C ILE A 140 8.48 10.74 -3.88
N MET A 141 9.61 10.07 -3.69
CA MET A 141 10.58 10.46 -2.67
C MET A 141 11.17 11.84 -2.95
N ALA A 142 11.51 12.13 -4.20
CA ALA A 142 12.02 13.45 -4.61
C ALA A 142 10.97 14.56 -4.36
N LEU A 143 9.70 14.29 -4.67
CA LEU A 143 8.59 15.20 -4.39
C LEU A 143 8.42 15.44 -2.89
N ALA A 144 8.42 14.37 -2.09
CA ALA A 144 8.29 14.45 -0.63
C ALA A 144 9.43 15.26 0.01
N ILE A 145 10.67 15.09 -0.47
CA ILE A 145 11.82 15.87 0.00
C ILE A 145 11.67 17.35 -0.39
N LYS A 146 11.17 17.64 -1.59
CA LYS A 146 10.95 19.03 -2.05
C LYS A 146 9.90 19.72 -1.19
N CYS A 147 8.74 19.09 -0.99
CA CYS A 147 7.67 19.64 -0.17
C CYS A 147 8.02 19.74 1.33
N ALA A 148 8.97 18.94 1.83
CA ALA A 148 9.40 19.01 3.23
C ALA A 148 10.41 20.14 3.52
N LYS A 149 10.96 20.78 2.47
CA LYS A 149 11.91 21.90 2.58
C LYS A 149 11.24 23.26 2.54
N GLU A 150 10.03 23.33 2.00
CA GLU A 150 9.13 24.48 2.09
C GLU A 150 8.44 24.54 3.47
#